data_AF-A0A929K4U3-F1
#
_entry.id   AF-A0A929K4U3-F1
#
_cell.length_a   1.000
_cell.length_b   1.000
_cell.length_c   1.000
_cell.angle_alpha   90.00
_cell.angle_beta   90.00
_cell.angle_gamma   90.00
#
_symmetry.space_group_name_H-M   'P 1'
#
loop_
_entity.id
_entity.type
_entity.pdbx_description
1 polymer ?
#
loop_
_entity_poly.entity_id
_entity_poly.type
_entity_poly.pdbx_seq_one_letter_code
_entity_poly.pdbx_strand_id
1 'polypeptide(L)'
;GTVGRYVLTPAIFDCIKETKPGSGNEIQLTDAIKLLMEKEEVFAFAFKGKRYDAGDKQGYVKAIVASALEKEDLKEKMEIHLREIWKRGKVGIT
;
A
#
# COMPACT_ATOMS: atom_id res chain seq x y z
N GLY A 1 -7.65 -0.76 5.15
CA GLY A 1 -7.23 -0.71 3.73
C GLY A 1 -6.73 -2.07 3.32
N THR A 2 -7.18 -2.59 2.17
CA THR A 2 -6.71 -3.86 1.62
C THR A 2 -5.31 -3.67 0.99
N VAL A 3 -4.52 -4.73 0.93
CA VAL A 3 -3.12 -4.67 0.46
C VAL A 3 -3.03 -4.50 -1.07
N GLY A 4 -4.15 -4.62 -1.79
CA GLY A 4 -4.19 -4.50 -3.25
C GLY A 4 -3.47 -5.65 -3.95
N ARG A 5 -3.55 -6.86 -3.38
CA ARG A 5 -2.97 -8.09 -3.91
C ARG A 5 -4.04 -9.17 -3.86
N TYR A 6 -4.29 -9.79 -5.01
CA TYR A 6 -5.35 -10.77 -5.17
C TYR A 6 -4.84 -11.90 -6.07
N VAL A 7 -5.19 -13.13 -5.72
CA VAL A 7 -5.09 -14.30 -6.60
C VAL A 7 -6.52 -14.77 -6.75
N LEU A 8 -7.09 -14.59 -7.94
CA LEU A 8 -8.51 -14.80 -8.20
C LEU A 8 -8.67 -15.88 -9.27
N THR A 9 -9.67 -16.73 -9.09
CA THR A 9 -10.07 -17.71 -10.11
C THR A 9 -10.67 -16.99 -11.32
N PRO A 10 -10.74 -17.63 -12.50
CA PRO A 10 -11.35 -17.03 -13.68
C PRO A 10 -12.82 -16.60 -13.50
N ALA A 11 -13.55 -17.19 -12.54
CA ALA A 11 -14.94 -16.84 -12.26
C ALA A 11 -15.12 -15.35 -11.87
N ILE A 12 -14.07 -14.67 -11.42
CA ILE A 12 -14.09 -13.23 -11.17
C ILE A 12 -14.52 -12.42 -12.40
N PHE A 13 -14.19 -12.85 -13.62
CA PHE A 13 -14.52 -12.08 -14.82
C PHE A 13 -16.03 -11.98 -15.04
N ASP A 14 -16.78 -13.03 -14.70
CA ASP A 14 -18.24 -12.99 -14.80
C ASP A 14 -18.84 -12.11 -13.68
N CYS A 15 -18.30 -12.20 -12.47
CA CYS A 15 -18.67 -11.29 -11.37
C CYS A 15 -18.40 -9.82 -11.73
N ILE A 16 -17.29 -9.50 -12.40
CA ILE A 16 -16.97 -8.12 -12.84
C ILE A 16 -18.01 -7.62 -13.84
N LYS A 17 -18.42 -8.46 -14.82
CA LYS A 17 -19.46 -8.08 -15.81
C LYS A 17 -20.81 -7.78 -15.16
N GLU A 18 -21.14 -8.48 -14.09
CA GLU A 18 -22.39 -8.31 -13.33
C GLU A 18 -22.33 -7.12 -12.35
N THR A 19 -21.13 -6.66 -12.00
CA THR A 19 -20.93 -5.60 -10.99
C THR A 19 -21.38 -4.25 -11.52
N LYS A 20 -22.30 -3.60 -10.80
CA LYS A 20 -22.77 -2.25 -11.09
C LYS A 20 -21.77 -1.19 -10.61
N PRO A 21 -21.73 0.00 -11.23
CA PRO A 21 -20.92 1.11 -10.74
C PRO A 21 -21.24 1.44 -9.27
N GLY A 22 -20.20 1.61 -8.47
CA GLY A 22 -20.27 1.92 -7.04
C GLY A 22 -19.74 3.32 -6.75
N SER A 23 -18.82 3.41 -5.78
CA SER A 23 -18.18 4.67 -5.41
C SER A 23 -17.46 5.29 -6.61
N GLY A 24 -17.59 6.61 -6.77
CA GLY A 24 -16.97 7.34 -7.87
C GLY A 24 -17.52 7.00 -9.27
N ASN A 25 -18.67 6.30 -9.34
CA ASN A 25 -19.21 5.76 -10.59
C ASN A 25 -18.26 4.76 -11.29
N GLU A 26 -17.43 4.07 -10.51
CA GLU A 26 -16.48 3.06 -10.98
C GLU A 26 -16.98 1.65 -10.70
N ILE A 27 -16.61 0.70 -11.56
CA ILE A 27 -16.80 -0.74 -11.30
C ILE A 27 -15.70 -1.19 -10.33
N GLN A 28 -16.07 -1.45 -9.08
CA GLN A 28 -15.12 -1.77 -8.01
C GLN A 28 -14.84 -3.28 -7.95
N LEU A 29 -13.55 -3.65 -8.01
CA LEU A 29 -13.13 -5.05 -7.87
C LEU A 29 -13.58 -5.67 -6.53
N THR A 30 -13.66 -4.87 -5.46
CA THR A 30 -14.13 -5.34 -4.15
C THR A 30 -15.58 -5.78 -4.17
N ASP A 31 -16.42 -5.17 -5.00
CA ASP A 31 -17.82 -5.57 -5.13
C ASP A 31 -17.96 -6.82 -6.00
N ALA A 32 -17.14 -6.95 -7.05
CA ALA A 32 -17.03 -8.20 -7.81
C ALA A 32 -16.55 -9.37 -6.94
N ILE A 33 -15.58 -9.15 -6.04
CA ILE A 33 -15.12 -10.18 -5.09
C ILE A 33 -16.24 -10.57 -4.12
N LYS A 34 -17.09 -9.63 -3.66
CA LYS A 34 -18.27 -9.99 -2.84
C LYS A 34 -19.22 -10.91 -3.60
N LEU A 35 -19.48 -10.65 -4.88
CA LEU A 35 -20.28 -11.55 -5.72
C LEU A 35 -19.61 -12.90 -5.91
N LEU A 36 -18.28 -12.94 -6.02
CA LEU A 36 -17.53 -14.19 -6.09
C LEU A 36 -17.67 -15.03 -4.82
N MET A 37 -17.71 -14.37 -3.64
CA MET A 37 -17.93 -15.04 -2.34
C MET A 37 -19.29 -15.73 -2.22
N GLU A 38 -20.27 -15.37 -3.06
CA GLU A 38 -21.56 -16.07 -3.13
C GLU A 38 -21.47 -17.37 -3.96
N LYS A 39 -20.43 -17.51 -4.80
CA LYS A 39 -20.25 -18.61 -5.73
C LYS A 39 -19.18 -19.61 -5.27
N GLU A 40 -18.15 -19.14 -4.56
CA GLU A 40 -17.04 -19.97 -4.07
C GLU A 40 -16.41 -19.42 -2.79
N GLU A 41 -15.60 -20.24 -2.12
CA GLU A 41 -14.86 -19.82 -0.93
C GLU A 41 -13.74 -18.83 -1.27
N VAL A 42 -13.68 -17.72 -0.52
CA VAL A 42 -12.62 -16.71 -0.64
C VAL A 42 -11.89 -16.59 0.69
N PHE A 43 -10.57 -16.72 0.66
CA PHE A 43 -9.74 -16.70 1.85
C PHE A 43 -8.96 -15.39 1.97
N ALA A 44 -8.83 -14.89 3.20
CA ALA A 44 -7.96 -13.76 3.51
C ALA A 44 -6.56 -14.24 3.87
N PHE A 45 -5.54 -13.67 3.22
CA PHE A 45 -4.14 -13.93 3.55
C PHE A 45 -3.56 -12.80 4.43
N ALA A 46 -3.23 -13.13 5.68
CA ALA A 46 -2.59 -12.22 6.62
C ALA A 46 -1.09 -12.10 6.32
N PHE A 47 -0.74 -11.21 5.38
CA PHE A 47 0.65 -10.93 5.03
C PHE A 47 1.44 -10.39 6.22
N LYS A 48 2.61 -10.98 6.48
CA LYS A 48 3.57 -10.49 7.47
C LYS A 48 4.71 -9.75 6.74
N GLY A 49 4.78 -8.45 6.92
CA GLY A 49 5.85 -7.61 6.39
C GLY A 49 5.57 -6.13 6.58
N LYS A 50 6.53 -5.28 6.22
CA LYS A 50 6.39 -3.83 6.32
C LYS A 50 5.75 -3.30 5.04
N ARG A 51 4.58 -2.67 5.17
CA ARG A 51 3.89 -2.00 4.07
C ARG A 51 4.17 -0.50 4.13
N TYR A 52 4.49 0.07 2.98
CA TYR A 52 4.43 1.52 2.77
C TYR A 52 3.33 1.82 1.75
N ASP A 53 2.46 2.76 2.09
CA ASP A 53 1.42 3.22 1.18
C ASP A 53 1.96 4.38 0.33
N ALA A 54 2.35 4.09 -0.91
CA ALA A 54 2.85 5.11 -1.82
C ALA A 54 1.75 6.03 -2.39
N GLY A 55 0.46 5.72 -2.15
CA GLY A 55 -0.65 6.58 -2.55
C GLY A 55 -0.83 7.80 -1.63
N ASP A 56 -0.23 7.77 -0.44
CA ASP A 56 -0.17 8.91 0.48
C ASP A 56 1.22 9.57 0.44
N LYS A 57 1.25 10.91 0.52
CA LYS A 57 2.51 11.67 0.46
C LYS A 57 3.47 11.30 1.58
N GLN A 58 2.96 11.11 2.80
CA GLN A 58 3.79 10.74 3.94
C GLN A 58 4.30 9.29 3.79
N GLY A 59 3.43 8.39 3.34
CA GLY A 59 3.78 6.99 3.07
C GLY A 59 4.84 6.85 1.98
N TYR A 60 4.75 7.65 0.91
CA TYR A 60 5.76 7.72 -0.15
C TYR A 60 7.15 8.13 0.38
N VAL A 61 7.22 9.23 1.15
CA VAL A 61 8.50 9.69 1.73
C VAL A 61 9.07 8.64 2.68
N LYS A 62 8.24 8.02 3.52
CA LYS A 62 8.66 6.93 4.41
C LYS A 62 9.22 5.73 3.62
N ALA A 63 8.62 5.38 2.49
CA ALA A 63 9.09 4.29 1.63
C ALA A 63 10.49 4.58 1.07
N ILE A 64 10.72 5.80 0.58
CA ILE A 64 12.02 6.23 0.05
C ILE A 64 13.09 6.17 1.13
N VAL A 65 12.82 6.79 2.28
CA VAL A 65 13.80 6.84 3.39
C VAL A 65 14.15 5.45 3.87
N ALA A 66 13.15 4.58 4.06
CA ALA A 66 13.40 3.21 4.48
C ALA A 66 14.22 2.43 3.44
N SER A 67 13.87 2.56 2.16
CA SER A 67 14.60 1.90 1.07
C SER A 67 16.05 2.37 0.98
N ALA A 68 16.32 3.66 1.25
CA ALA A 68 17.68 4.19 1.29
C ALA A 68 18.50 3.66 2.48
N LEU A 69 17.85 3.45 3.64
CA LEU A 69 18.49 2.91 4.83
C LEU A 69 18.76 1.39 4.76
N GLU A 70 18.12 0.69 3.82
CA GLU A 70 18.36 -0.73 3.55
C GLU A 70 19.52 -0.97 2.56
N LYS A 71 19.94 0.05 1.82
CA LYS A 71 21.02 -0.05 0.80
C LYS A 71 22.37 0.37 1.37
N GLU A 72 23.37 -0.51 1.30
CA GLU A 72 24.68 -0.30 1.90
C GLU A 72 25.40 0.96 1.40
N ASP A 73 25.27 1.29 0.12
CA ASP A 73 25.89 2.46 -0.53
C ASP A 73 25.25 3.80 -0.15
N LEU A 74 24.01 3.78 0.34
CA LEU A 74 23.24 4.97 0.68
C LEU A 74 23.04 5.17 2.19
N LYS A 75 23.05 4.08 2.96
CA LYS A 75 22.67 4.05 4.37
C LYS A 75 23.43 5.07 5.19
N GLU A 76 24.76 5.05 5.15
CA GLU A 76 25.60 5.91 5.99
C GLU A 76 25.35 7.41 5.71
N LYS A 77 25.39 7.81 4.43
CA LYS A 77 25.13 9.19 4.01
C LYS A 77 23.72 9.65 4.39
N MET A 78 22.73 8.76 4.26
CA MET A 78 21.34 9.05 4.62
C MET A 78 21.18 9.22 6.13
N GLU A 79 21.77 8.35 6.95
CA GLU A 79 21.71 8.45 8.41
C GLU A 79 22.32 9.75 8.93
N ILE A 80 23.47 10.16 8.38
CA ILE A 80 24.13 11.43 8.72
C ILE A 80 23.18 12.59 8.39
N HIS A 81 22.64 12.62 7.17
CA HIS A 81 21.76 13.69 6.71
C HIS A 81 20.48 13.82 7.54
N LEU A 82 19.85 12.70 7.89
CA LEU A 82 18.64 12.69 8.73
C LEU A 82 18.93 13.24 10.14
N ARG A 83 20.09 12.92 10.72
CA ARG A 83 20.51 13.46 12.02
C ARG A 83 20.76 14.97 11.96
N GLU A 84 21.34 15.48 10.89
CA GLU A 84 21.54 16.92 10.67
C GLU A 84 20.21 17.67 10.58
N ILE A 85 19.27 17.17 9.78
CA ILE A 85 17.91 17.74 9.67
C ILE A 85 17.22 17.74 11.03
N TRP A 86 17.30 16.64 11.79
CA TRP A 86 16.69 16.54 13.11
C TRP A 86 17.25 17.56 14.11
N LYS A 87 18.57 17.78 14.10
CA LYS A 87 19.22 18.81 14.94
C LYS A 87 18.78 20.21 14.55
N ARG A 88 18.72 20.53 13.25
CA ARG A 88 18.25 21.84 12.74
C ARG A 88 16.80 22.12 13.13
N GLY A 89 15.93 21.11 13.04
CA GLY A 89 14.52 21.23 13.43
C GLY A 89 14.32 21.53 14.92
N LYS A 90 15.21 21.05 15.79
CA LYS A 90 15.16 21.38 17.23
C LYS A 90 15.60 22.80 17.56
N VAL A 91 16.47 23.40 16.74
CA VAL A 91 16.98 24.77 16.96
C VAL A 91 15.98 25.84 16.51
N GLY A 92 15.07 25.52 15.58
CA GLY A 92 14.07 26.46 15.07
C GLY A 92 12.70 26.44 15.77
N ILE A 93 12.51 25.64 16.84
CA ILE A 93 11.26 25.55 17.63
C ILE A 93 11.47 26.07 19.07
N THR A 94 12.63 26.64 19.37
CA THR A 94 12.92 27.45 20.57
C THR A 94 13.18 28.88 20.16
#